data_AF-A0A392QV75-F1
#
_entry.id   AF-A0A392QV75-F1
#
_cell.length_a   1.000
_cell.length_b   1.000
_cell.length_c   1.000
_cell.angle_alpha   90.00
_cell.angle_beta   90.00
_cell.angle_gamma   90.00
#
_symmetry.space_group_name_H-M   'P 1'
#
loop_
_entity.id
_entity.type
_entity.pdbx_description
1 polymer ?
#
loop_
_entity_poly.entity_id
_entity_poly.type
_entity_poly.pdbx_seq_one_letter_code
_entity_poly.pdbx_strand_id
1 'polypeptide(L)' 'MSSSAVAACMAPLLLRPLLIGDCEIENDFDVGGDGSIQLLQAAAAANHAQAIVITLLEEYNSIFE' A
#
# COMPACT_ATOMS: atom_id res chain seq x y z
N MET A 1 -19.98 7.53 -0.37
CA MET A 1 -18.77 7.11 -1.10
C MET A 1 -18.67 5.60 -0.98
N SER A 2 -18.21 4.88 -2.01
CA SER A 2 -18.01 3.42 -1.91
C SER A 2 -16.73 3.09 -1.14
N SER A 3 -16.68 1.94 -0.47
CA SER A 3 -15.48 1.40 0.21
C SER A 3 -14.27 1.37 -0.74
N SER A 4 -14.50 0.94 -1.98
CA SER A 4 -13.49 0.94 -3.05
C SER A 4 -12.91 2.33 -3.36
N ALA A 5 -13.76 3.38 -3.39
CA ALA A 5 -13.29 4.74 -3.65
C ALA A 5 -12.45 5.28 -2.47
N VAL A 6 -12.84 4.99 -1.24
CA VAL A 6 -12.08 5.36 -0.03
C VAL A 6 -10.73 4.63 -0.01
N ALA A 7 -10.73 3.31 -0.28
CA ALA A 7 -9.52 2.52 -0.33
C ALA A 7 -8.53 2.97 -1.40
N ALA A 8 -9.02 3.33 -2.60
CA ALA A 8 -8.17 3.86 -3.66
C ALA A 8 -7.49 5.18 -3.27
N CYS A 9 -8.17 6.03 -2.48
CA CYS A 9 -7.59 7.28 -1.99
C CYS A 9 -6.64 7.10 -0.80
N MET A 10 -6.83 6.05 0.01
CA MET A 10 -6.03 5.79 1.22
C MET A 10 -4.82 4.88 0.98
N ALA A 11 -4.89 3.96 0.01
CA ALA A 11 -3.78 3.07 -0.35
C ALA A 11 -2.43 3.80 -0.58
N PRO A 12 -2.39 4.97 -1.25
CA PRO A 12 -1.14 5.72 -1.41
C PRO A 12 -0.50 6.19 -0.09
N LEU A 13 -1.29 6.36 0.98
CA LEU A 13 -0.78 6.81 2.28
C LEU A 13 0.03 5.73 2.99
N LEU A 14 -0.35 4.45 2.83
CA LEU A 14 0.34 3.29 3.39
C LEU A 14 1.70 3.03 2.72
N LEU A 15 1.86 3.47 1.47
CA LEU A 15 3.09 3.31 0.70
C LEU A 15 4.10 4.45 0.87
N ARG A 16 3.69 5.60 1.43
CA ARG A 16 4.59 6.74 1.65
C ARG A 16 5.86 6.35 2.44
N PRO A 17 5.79 5.59 3.54
CA PRO A 17 6.99 5.16 4.27
C PRO A 17 7.90 4.24 3.44
N LEU A 18 7.32 3.35 2.63
CA LEU A 18 8.07 2.46 1.74
C LEU A 18 8.83 3.23 0.66
N LEU A 19 8.22 4.29 0.13
CA LEU A 19 8.81 5.12 -0.91
C LEU A 19 9.86 6.10 -0.38
N ILE A 20 9.75 6.50 0.89
CA ILE A 20 10.70 7.39 1.59
C ILE A 20 11.91 6.60 2.13
N GLY A 21 11.83 5.26 2.15
CA GLY A 21 12.86 4.40 2.73
C GLY A 21 12.87 4.40 4.26
N ASP A 22 11.79 4.84 4.90
CA ASP A 22 11.65 4.94 6.36
C ASP A 22 11.22 3.59 7.00
N CYS A 23 10.95 2.57 6.18
CA CYS A 23 10.71 1.20 6.64
C CYS A 23 11.91 0.33 6.30
N GLU A 24 12.65 -0.08 7.33
CA GLU A 24 13.69 -1.12 7.27
C GLU A 24 13.00 -2.49 7.06
N ILE A 25 12.53 -2.75 5.84
CA ILE A 25 12.06 -4.07 5.44
C ILE A 25 13.30 -4.91 5.18
N GLU A 26 13.53 -5.91 6.03
CA GLU A 26 14.67 -6.85 5.97
C GLU A 26 14.82 -7.60 4.62
N ASN A 27 13.85 -7.43 3.72
CA ASN A 27 13.88 -7.94 2.36
C ASN A 27 14.31 -6.81 1.41
N ASP A 28 15.63 -6.63 1.29
CA ASP A 28 16.38 -5.93 0.22
C ASP A 28 15.48 -5.23 -0.82
N PHE A 29 14.86 -4.10 -0.44
CA PHE A 29 14.26 -3.19 -1.41
C PHE A 29 15.45 -2.45 -2.03
N ASP A 30 16.12 -3.10 -2.99
CA ASP A 30 17.17 -2.48 -3.81
C ASP A 30 16.55 -1.32 -4.60
N VAL A 31 16.48 -0.15 -3.95
CA VAL A 31 16.16 1.14 -4.55
C VAL A 31 17.40 1.63 -5.32
N GLY A 32 17.94 0.77 -6.19
CA GLY A 32 19.24 0.95 -6.84
C GLY A 32 19.21 0.94 -8.37
N GLY A 33 18.18 0.39 -9.02
CA GLY A 33 18.21 0.14 -10.47
C GLY A 33 16.93 0.46 -11.22
N ASP A 34 17.00 1.45 -12.12
CA ASP A 34 16.00 1.85 -13.13
C ASP A 34 14.60 2.30 -12.62
N GLY A 35 14.27 3.58 -12.79
CA GLY A 35 13.04 4.20 -12.25
C GLY A 35 11.73 3.61 -12.79
N SER A 36 11.76 2.83 -13.86
CA SER A 36 10.58 2.16 -14.42
C SER A 36 10.14 0.93 -13.59
N ILE A 37 11.10 0.17 -13.05
CA ILE A 37 10.85 -1.01 -12.21
C ILE A 37 10.28 -0.59 -10.85
N GLN A 38 10.76 0.54 -10.31
CA GLN A 38 10.27 1.12 -9.07
C GLN A 38 8.80 1.55 -9.17
N LEU A 39 8.40 2.15 -10.30
CA LEU A 39 6.99 2.50 -10.54
C LEU A 39 6.09 1.26 -10.63
N LEU A 40 6.58 0.18 -11.25
CA LEU A 40 5.82 -1.06 -11.37
C LEU A 40 5.63 -1.77 -10.02
N GLN A 41 6.68 -1.84 -9.19
CA GLN A 41 6.57 -2.38 -7.83
C GLN A 41 5.72 -1.49 -6.93
N ALA A 42 5.84 -0.16 -7.01
CA ALA A 42 4.98 0.76 -6.27
C ALA A 42 3.50 0.59 -6.66
N ALA A 43 3.21 0.37 -7.94
CA ALA A 43 1.85 0.07 -8.41
C ALA A 43 1.34 -1.28 -7.88
N ALA A 44 2.18 -2.32 -7.87
CA ALA A 44 1.82 -3.61 -7.28
C ALA A 44 1.54 -3.49 -5.77
N ALA A 45 2.41 -2.80 -5.03
CA ALA A 45 2.23 -2.51 -3.62
C ALA A 45 0.96 -1.66 -3.36
N ALA A 46 0.62 -0.74 -4.26
CA ALA A 46 -0.59 0.08 -4.16
C ALA A 46 -1.86 -0.77 -4.32
N ASN A 47 -1.86 -1.72 -5.25
CA ASN A 47 -2.96 -2.66 -5.43
C ASN A 47 -3.13 -3.55 -4.19
N HIS A 48 -2.02 -4.02 -3.61
CA HIS A 48 -2.04 -4.77 -2.35
C HIS A 48 -2.55 -3.91 -1.18
N ALA A 49 -2.09 -2.66 -1.05
CA ALA A 49 -2.56 -1.73 -0.02
C ALA A 49 -4.04 -1.39 -0.17
N GLN A 50 -4.56 -1.25 -1.39
CA GLN A 50 -5.98 -1.04 -1.64
C GLN A 50 -6.82 -2.21 -1.14
N ALA A 51 -6.40 -3.45 -1.42
CA ALA A 51 -7.09 -4.64 -0.92
C ALA A 51 -7.11 -4.67 0.62
N ILE A 52 -5.99 -4.32 1.27
CA ILE A 52 -5.92 -4.22 2.74
C ILE A 52 -6.92 -3.20 3.27
N VAL A 53 -6.98 -1.99 2.70
CA VAL A 53 -7.92 -0.96 3.16
C VAL A 53 -9.37 -1.37 2.91
N ILE A 54 -9.67 -2.04 1.79
CA ILE A 54 -11.02 -2.59 1.53
C ILE A 54 -11.40 -3.58 2.62
N THR A 55 -10.55 -4.57 2.91
CA THR A 55 -10.82 -5.57 3.95
C THR A 55 -10.99 -4.93 5.32
N LEU A 56 -10.14 -3.96 5.69
CA LEU A 56 -10.27 -3.25 6.97
C LEU A 56 -11.56 -2.43 7.08
N LEU A 57 -12.06 -1.87 5.97
CA LEU A 57 -13.31 -1.12 5.95
C LEU A 57 -14.54 -2.03 5.97
N GLU A 58 -14.49 -3.16 5.28
CA GLU A 58 -15.61 -4.10 5.17
C GLU A 58 -15.76 -4.94 6.44
N GLU A 59 -14.65 -5.38 7.02
CA GLU A 59 -14.63 -6.24 8.20
C GLU A 59 -14.35 -5.49 9.51
N TYR A 60 -14.43 -4.15 9.51
CA TYR A 60 -14.07 -3.33 10.67
C TYR A 60 -14.69 -3.82 11.99
N ASN A 61 -16.01 -4.05 12.00
CA ASN A 61 -16.72 -4.50 13.20
C ASN A 61 -16.31 -5.92 13.63
N SER A 62 -15.90 -6.78 12.69
CA SER A 62 -15.45 -8.14 12.98
C SER A 62 -14.03 -8.14 13.58
N ILE A 63 -13.21 -7.17 13.19
CA ILE A 63 -11.80 -7.06 13.59
C ILE A 63 -11.64 -6.26 14.91
N PHE A 64 -12.45 -5.23 15.11
CA PHE A 64 -12.20 -4.19 16.13
C PHE A 64 -13.31 -4.02 17.18
N GLU A 65 -14.47 -4.67 17.06
CA GLU A 65 -15.49 -4.76 18.13
C GLU A 65 -15.46 -6.14 18.82
#